data_AF-A0A0Q7MMD0-F1
#
_entry.id   AF-A0A0Q7MMD0-F1
#
_cell.length_a   1.000
_cell.length_b   1.000
_cell.length_c   1.000
_cell.angle_alpha   90.00
_cell.angle_beta   90.00
_cell.angle_gamma   90.00
#
_symmetry.space_group_name_H-M   'P 1'
#
loop_
_entity.id
_entity.type
_entity.pdbx_description
1 polymer ?
#
loop_
_entity_poly.entity_id
_entity_poly.type
_entity_poly.pdbx_seq_one_letter_code
_entity_poly.pdbx_strand_id
1 'polypeptide(L)'
;MWPHKASAGLHPPLPWRERWLHPDGSGLAGRPDLVEHTDHLRVVDLKTGVWQRAMTGAQRTQLLFYCRLVQLALGELPARASVRTADGKEDEIKVREEEVLEVESAALQVLHDLQAAAHGATLEGRPAEDTCATCPFRVACGPFLEAYQPDWRCGAVRAGALVSVPTPGASPPLAEADVLLPAWATGRMRLVGLPIPNDAQPGEIWAFSDFEGHRGTAMARWNTVVAPWVEADADWSDDARDAVVPSPG
;
A
#
# COMPACT_ATOMS: atom_id res chain seq x y z
N MET A 1 3.48 3.59 -19.91
CA MET A 1 3.51 2.72 -21.10
C MET A 1 4.53 1.61 -20.84
N TRP A 2 4.09 0.51 -20.21
CA TRP A 2 4.96 -0.65 -20.00
C TRP A 2 5.07 -1.42 -21.32
N PRO A 3 6.26 -1.94 -21.68
CA PRO A 3 6.40 -2.69 -22.92
C PRO A 3 5.65 -4.03 -22.79
N HIS A 4 4.44 -4.09 -23.35
CA HIS A 4 3.79 -5.34 -23.70
C HIS A 4 4.59 -6.00 -24.83
N LYS A 5 5.59 -6.80 -24.46
CA LYS A 5 6.06 -7.90 -25.29
C LYS A 5 5.63 -9.20 -24.63
N ALA A 6 4.41 -9.61 -24.94
CA ALA A 6 4.03 -11.01 -24.83
C ALA A 6 4.96 -11.80 -25.76
N SER A 7 5.85 -12.55 -25.16
CA SER A 7 6.46 -13.70 -25.81
C SER A 7 5.98 -14.88 -24.98
N ALA A 8 5.26 -15.81 -25.61
CA ALA A 8 5.22 -17.22 -25.21
C ALA A 8 6.65 -17.81 -25.34
N GLY A 9 7.60 -17.15 -24.70
CA GLY A 9 9.00 -17.44 -24.74
C GLY A 9 9.22 -18.49 -23.69
N LEU A 10 9.71 -19.65 -24.13
CA LEU A 10 10.32 -20.64 -23.26
C LEU A 10 11.13 -19.89 -22.19
N HIS A 11 10.66 -19.98 -20.95
CA HIS A 11 11.42 -19.44 -19.85
C HIS A 11 12.81 -20.10 -19.86
N PRO A 12 13.87 -19.39 -19.44
CA PRO A 12 15.19 -20.01 -19.33
C PRO A 12 15.13 -21.21 -18.38
N PRO A 13 16.08 -22.15 -18.47
CA PRO A 13 16.15 -23.23 -17.50
C PRO A 13 16.29 -22.69 -16.07
N LEU A 14 15.78 -23.45 -15.11
CA LEU A 14 15.95 -23.19 -13.68
C LEU A 14 17.43 -23.32 -13.28
N PRO A 15 17.90 -22.63 -12.21
CA PRO A 15 17.12 -21.79 -11.30
C PRO A 15 16.82 -20.39 -11.85
N TRP A 16 15.66 -19.84 -11.52
CA TRP A 16 15.33 -18.43 -11.73
C TRP A 16 15.66 -17.62 -10.48
N ARG A 17 16.28 -16.45 -10.66
CA ARG A 17 16.58 -15.50 -9.59
C ARG A 17 15.96 -14.16 -9.92
N GLU A 18 15.19 -13.59 -9.00
CA GLU A 18 14.56 -12.28 -9.14
C GLU A 18 13.84 -12.11 -10.49
N ARG A 19 13.17 -13.16 -10.99
CA ARG A 19 12.55 -13.13 -12.32
C ARG A 19 11.14 -12.58 -12.21
N TRP A 20 10.86 -11.52 -12.97
CA TRP A 20 9.51 -11.00 -13.10
C TRP A 20 8.63 -12.01 -13.84
N LEU A 21 7.52 -12.40 -13.19
CA LEU A 21 6.48 -13.26 -13.74
C LEU A 21 5.22 -12.43 -13.93
N HIS A 22 4.66 -12.50 -15.13
CA HIS A 22 3.39 -11.87 -15.48
C HIS A 22 2.67 -12.80 -16.47
N PRO A 23 2.07 -13.89 -15.98
CA PRO A 23 1.39 -14.85 -16.84
C PRO A 23 0.27 -14.18 -17.63
N ASP A 24 0.26 -14.37 -18.94
CA ASP A 24 -0.68 -13.70 -19.85
C ASP A 24 -2.13 -13.97 -19.44
N GLY A 25 -2.94 -12.91 -19.41
CA GLY A 25 -4.37 -12.97 -19.08
C GLY A 25 -4.71 -13.12 -17.60
N SER A 26 -3.74 -13.34 -16.71
CA SER A 26 -4.02 -13.50 -15.27
C SER A 26 -4.31 -12.17 -14.55
N GLY A 27 -3.76 -11.05 -15.05
CA GLY A 27 -3.75 -9.77 -14.32
C GLY A 27 -2.85 -9.76 -13.08
N LEU A 28 -2.17 -10.86 -12.79
CA LEU A 28 -1.29 -11.02 -11.64
C LEU A 28 0.17 -10.90 -12.06
N ALA A 29 0.96 -10.28 -11.19
CA ALA A 29 2.39 -10.09 -11.40
C ALA A 29 3.16 -10.29 -10.11
N GLY A 30 4.42 -10.72 -10.22
CA GLY A 30 5.28 -10.83 -9.07
C GLY A 30 6.71 -11.20 -9.44
N ARG A 31 7.60 -11.14 -8.45
CA ARG A 31 9.02 -11.46 -8.62
C ARG A 31 9.47 -12.32 -7.45
N PRO A 32 9.42 -13.65 -7.57
CA PRO A 32 9.99 -14.53 -6.58
C PRO A 32 11.51 -14.37 -6.53
N ASP A 33 12.11 -14.41 -5.34
CA ASP A 33 13.56 -14.25 -5.18
C ASP A 33 14.32 -15.42 -5.81
N LEU A 34 13.84 -16.65 -5.60
CA LEU A 34 14.41 -17.86 -6.18
C LEU A 34 13.32 -18.90 -6.51
N VAL A 35 13.41 -19.45 -7.72
CA VAL A 35 12.66 -20.64 -8.14
C VAL A 35 13.67 -21.66 -8.62
N GLU A 36 13.62 -22.89 -8.12
CA GLU A 36 14.59 -23.92 -8.49
C GLU A 36 13.98 -25.31 -8.48
N HIS A 37 14.62 -26.21 -9.24
CA HIS A 37 14.33 -27.63 -9.20
C HIS A 37 15.48 -28.31 -8.45
N THR A 38 15.18 -28.86 -7.30
CA THR A 38 16.11 -29.74 -6.57
C THR A 38 15.60 -31.18 -6.74
N ASP A 39 14.95 -31.74 -5.72
CA ASP A 39 14.17 -32.97 -5.81
C ASP A 39 12.74 -32.71 -6.32
N HIS A 40 12.29 -31.47 -6.20
CA HIS A 40 10.99 -30.96 -6.63
C HIS A 40 11.12 -29.49 -7.00
N LEU A 41 10.15 -28.98 -7.75
CA LEU A 41 10.00 -27.56 -7.99
C LEU A 41 9.65 -26.83 -6.68
N ARG A 42 10.41 -25.79 -6.32
CA ARG A 42 10.18 -24.99 -5.12
C ARG A 42 10.38 -23.50 -5.34
N VAL A 43 9.72 -22.70 -4.49
CA VAL A 43 9.87 -21.25 -4.40
C VAL A 43 10.52 -20.87 -3.08
N VAL A 44 11.55 -20.02 -3.12
CA VAL A 44 12.23 -19.54 -1.92
C VAL A 44 12.19 -18.01 -1.90
N ASP A 45 11.80 -17.47 -0.75
CA ASP A 45 11.81 -16.03 -0.46
C ASP A 45 12.91 -15.75 0.59
N LEU A 46 13.78 -14.79 0.30
CA LEU A 46 14.94 -14.44 1.11
C LEU A 46 14.61 -13.25 2.01
N LYS A 47 14.73 -13.42 3.33
CA LYS A 47 14.47 -12.35 4.31
C LYS A 47 15.74 -11.97 5.06
N THR A 48 16.05 -10.67 5.03
CA THR A 48 17.26 -10.07 5.63
C THR A 48 17.01 -9.43 7.00
N GLY A 49 15.77 -9.43 7.49
CA GLY A 49 15.42 -8.79 8.76
C GLY A 49 16.09 -9.46 9.97
N VAL A 50 16.80 -8.68 10.79
CA VAL A 50 17.45 -9.13 12.04
C VAL A 50 16.49 -9.75 13.08
N TRP A 51 15.20 -9.49 12.95
CA TRP A 51 14.15 -10.03 13.81
C TRP A 51 13.30 -11.13 13.13
N GLN A 52 13.70 -11.60 11.96
CA GLN A 52 13.00 -12.70 11.29
C GLN A 52 13.10 -13.96 12.16
N ARG A 53 11.93 -14.51 12.52
CA ARG A 53 11.78 -15.77 13.25
C ARG A 53 11.05 -16.77 12.34
N ALA A 54 10.03 -17.43 12.88
CA ALA A 54 9.12 -18.27 12.10
C ALA A 54 8.42 -17.48 10.99
N MET A 55 8.00 -18.20 9.95
CA MET A 55 7.19 -17.68 8.86
C MET A 55 5.91 -17.04 9.41
N THR A 56 5.67 -15.79 9.05
CA THR A 56 4.43 -15.08 9.37
C THR A 56 3.30 -15.48 8.41
N GLY A 57 2.05 -15.21 8.78
CA GLY A 57 0.90 -15.45 7.89
C GLY A 57 1.03 -14.70 6.56
N ALA A 58 1.46 -13.43 6.59
CA ALA A 58 1.68 -12.64 5.38
C ALA A 58 2.78 -13.23 4.47
N GLN A 59 3.86 -13.77 5.06
CA GLN A 59 4.92 -14.45 4.31
C GLN A 59 4.41 -15.75 3.68
N ARG A 60 3.60 -16.54 4.40
CA ARG A 60 2.93 -17.72 3.85
C ARG A 60 2.07 -17.34 2.64
N THR A 61 1.22 -16.33 2.77
CA THR A 61 0.37 -15.83 1.68
C THR A 61 1.21 -15.38 0.47
N GLN A 62 2.29 -14.63 0.70
CA GLN A 62 3.21 -14.20 -0.36
C GLN A 62 3.83 -15.40 -1.10
N LEU A 63 4.29 -16.43 -0.38
CA LEU A 63 4.86 -17.62 -0.98
C LEU A 63 3.84 -18.40 -1.82
N LEU A 64 2.62 -18.60 -1.30
CA LEU A 64 1.55 -19.27 -2.04
C LEU A 64 1.17 -18.48 -3.31
N PHE A 65 1.14 -17.15 -3.23
CA PHE A 65 0.95 -16.29 -4.40
C PHE A 65 2.05 -16.50 -5.45
N TYR A 66 3.32 -16.55 -5.04
CA TYR A 66 4.44 -16.85 -5.95
C TYR A 66 4.36 -18.26 -6.52
N CYS A 67 3.93 -19.26 -5.74
CA CYS A 67 3.67 -20.60 -6.26
C CYS A 67 2.62 -20.59 -7.37
N ARG A 68 1.56 -19.78 -7.25
CA ARG A 68 0.58 -19.62 -8.32
C ARG A 68 1.21 -19.04 -9.59
N LEU A 69 2.00 -17.98 -9.47
CA LEU A 69 2.66 -17.37 -10.62
C LEU A 69 3.60 -18.34 -11.33
N VAL A 70 4.34 -19.15 -10.57
CA VAL A 70 5.21 -20.19 -11.12
C VAL A 70 4.40 -21.30 -11.80
N GLN A 71 3.29 -21.75 -11.20
CA GLN A 71 2.39 -22.74 -11.80
C GLN A 71 1.85 -22.25 -13.14
N LEU A 72 1.41 -21.00 -13.22
CA LEU A 72 0.91 -20.41 -14.48
C LEU A 72 2.02 -20.26 -15.54
N ALA A 73 3.26 -20.01 -15.12
CA ALA A 73 4.40 -19.83 -16.02
C ALA A 73 4.99 -21.16 -16.54
N LEU A 74 5.02 -22.21 -15.70
CA LEU A 74 5.64 -23.51 -16.01
C LEU A 74 4.65 -24.63 -16.30
N GLY A 75 3.37 -24.47 -15.94
CA GLY A 75 2.37 -25.54 -15.96
C GLY A 75 2.51 -26.55 -14.82
N GLU A 76 3.43 -26.34 -13.87
CA GLU A 76 3.72 -27.23 -12.75
C GLU A 76 3.61 -26.48 -11.42
N LEU A 77 2.82 -27.02 -10.48
CA LEU A 77 2.69 -26.43 -9.14
C LEU A 77 3.95 -26.76 -8.30
N PRO A 78 4.64 -25.76 -7.73
CA PRO A 78 5.73 -26.03 -6.79
C PRO A 78 5.24 -26.89 -5.61
N ALA A 79 5.98 -27.95 -5.27
CA ALA A 79 5.59 -28.83 -4.17
C ALA A 79 5.90 -28.22 -2.79
N ARG A 80 6.90 -27.32 -2.74
CA ARG A 80 7.39 -26.65 -1.53
C ARG A 80 7.56 -25.16 -1.75
N ALA A 81 7.44 -24.42 -0.65
CA ALA A 81 7.82 -23.03 -0.57
C ALA A 81 8.50 -22.74 0.76
N SER A 82 9.45 -21.82 0.81
CA SER A 82 10.17 -21.52 2.05
C SER A 82 10.58 -20.06 2.19
N VAL A 83 10.65 -19.61 3.45
CA VAL A 83 11.39 -18.39 3.82
C VAL A 83 12.79 -18.82 4.25
N ARG A 84 13.82 -18.19 3.69
CA ARG A 84 15.21 -18.37 4.12
C ARG A 84 15.76 -17.06 4.69
N THR A 85 16.34 -17.14 5.88
CA THR A 85 16.94 -16.01 6.59
C THR A 85 18.39 -15.78 6.17
N ALA A 86 18.95 -14.61 6.51
CA ALA A 86 20.35 -14.29 6.24
C ALA A 86 21.37 -15.22 6.96
N ASP A 87 21.00 -15.82 8.09
CA ASP A 87 21.82 -16.84 8.79
C ASP A 87 21.62 -18.26 8.23
N GLY A 88 20.87 -18.39 7.13
CA GLY A 88 20.68 -19.64 6.39
C GLY A 88 19.60 -20.57 6.96
N LYS A 89 18.87 -20.16 8.00
CA LYS A 89 17.73 -20.93 8.50
C LYS A 89 16.59 -20.89 7.48
N GLU A 90 15.89 -22.00 7.37
CA GLU A 90 14.80 -22.16 6.41
C GLU A 90 13.57 -22.66 7.14
N ASP A 91 12.44 -21.98 6.90
CA ASP A 91 11.11 -22.40 7.34
C ASP A 91 10.31 -22.77 6.10
N GLU A 92 9.99 -24.05 5.95
CA GLU A 92 9.41 -24.64 4.74
C GLU A 92 7.96 -25.07 4.96
N ILE A 93 7.14 -24.85 3.94
CA ILE A 93 5.76 -25.32 3.88
C ILE A 93 5.57 -26.28 2.70
N LYS A 94 4.70 -27.28 2.90
CA LYS A 94 4.13 -28.04 1.78
C LYS A 94 3.05 -27.18 1.12
N VAL A 95 3.14 -27.03 -0.19
CA VAL A 95 2.16 -26.29 -0.99
C VAL A 95 0.98 -27.19 -1.31
N ARG A 96 -0.23 -26.65 -1.19
CA ARG A 96 -1.48 -27.31 -1.57
C ARG A 96 -2.21 -26.45 -2.59
N GLU A 97 -2.78 -27.08 -3.60
CA GLU A 97 -3.48 -26.38 -4.68
C GLU A 97 -4.66 -25.54 -4.15
N GLU A 98 -5.43 -26.07 -3.21
CA GLU A 98 -6.54 -25.38 -2.54
C GLU A 98 -6.11 -24.03 -1.93
N GLU A 99 -5.01 -23.99 -1.18
CA GLU A 99 -4.51 -22.77 -0.54
C GLU A 99 -3.99 -21.75 -1.57
N VAL A 100 -3.41 -22.24 -2.67
CA VAL A 100 -2.92 -21.39 -3.75
C VAL A 100 -4.07 -20.71 -4.49
N LEU A 101 -5.17 -21.45 -4.75
CA LEU A 101 -6.38 -20.91 -5.38
C LEU A 101 -7.10 -19.90 -4.47
N GLU A 102 -7.12 -20.12 -3.16
CA GLU A 102 -7.67 -19.15 -2.20
C GLU A 102 -6.90 -17.83 -2.23
N VAL A 103 -5.56 -17.90 -2.25
CA VAL A 103 -4.70 -16.71 -2.33
C VAL A 103 -4.85 -16.00 -3.67
N GLU A 104 -4.98 -16.75 -4.78
CA GLU A 104 -5.26 -16.17 -6.10
C GLU A 104 -6.59 -15.41 -6.10
N SER A 105 -7.66 -16.03 -5.60
CA SER A 105 -8.99 -15.40 -5.53
C SER A 105 -8.96 -14.12 -4.69
N ALA A 106 -8.29 -14.14 -3.54
CA ALA A 106 -8.13 -12.96 -2.70
C ALA A 106 -7.33 -11.85 -3.41
N ALA A 107 -6.25 -12.20 -4.13
CA ALA A 107 -5.45 -11.22 -4.86
C ALA A 107 -6.23 -10.58 -6.03
N LEU A 108 -7.02 -11.37 -6.76
CA LEU A 108 -7.89 -10.86 -7.82
C LEU A 108 -8.99 -9.95 -7.28
N GLN A 109 -9.55 -10.27 -6.11
CA GLN A 109 -10.52 -9.38 -5.44
C GLN A 109 -9.87 -8.04 -5.07
N VAL A 110 -8.67 -8.05 -4.49
CA VAL A 110 -7.93 -6.81 -4.19
C VAL A 110 -7.67 -5.99 -5.45
N LEU A 111 -7.26 -6.64 -6.55
CA LEU A 111 -7.07 -5.96 -7.83
C LEU A 111 -8.36 -5.31 -8.33
N HIS A 112 -9.48 -6.03 -8.27
CA HIS A 112 -10.79 -5.52 -8.63
C HIS A 112 -11.18 -4.30 -7.78
N ASP A 113 -10.99 -4.37 -6.46
CA ASP A 113 -11.34 -3.29 -5.55
C ASP A 113 -10.48 -2.05 -5.78
N LEU A 114 -9.18 -2.22 -6.03
CA LEU A 114 -8.28 -1.13 -6.40
C LEU A 114 -8.67 -0.50 -7.74
N GLN A 115 -9.09 -1.30 -8.72
CA GLN A 115 -9.58 -0.79 -10.00
C GLN A 115 -10.88 -0.02 -9.82
N ALA A 116 -11.84 -0.53 -9.05
CA ALA A 116 -13.07 0.19 -8.73
C ALA A 116 -12.76 1.52 -8.03
N ALA A 117 -11.80 1.52 -7.10
CA ALA A 117 -11.39 2.72 -6.38
C ALA A 117 -10.74 3.76 -7.27
N ALA A 118 -9.94 3.34 -8.25
CA ALA A 118 -9.39 4.24 -9.26
C ALA A 118 -10.48 4.93 -10.10
N HIS A 119 -11.71 4.39 -10.11
CA HIS A 119 -12.88 4.97 -10.76
C HIS A 119 -13.89 5.57 -9.77
N GLY A 120 -13.46 5.86 -8.53
CA GLY A 120 -14.26 6.59 -7.54
C GLY A 120 -14.97 5.73 -6.50
N ALA A 121 -14.84 4.39 -6.54
CA ALA A 121 -15.35 3.57 -5.44
C ALA A 121 -14.55 3.82 -4.14
N THR A 122 -15.21 3.66 -2.99
CA THR A 122 -14.53 3.77 -1.70
C THR A 122 -13.77 2.49 -1.38
N LEU A 123 -12.49 2.60 -1.00
CA LEU A 123 -11.74 1.50 -0.40
C LEU A 123 -12.06 1.42 1.09
N GLU A 124 -12.50 0.25 1.55
CA GLU A 124 -12.68 0.00 2.97
C GLU A 124 -11.32 0.01 3.68
N GLY A 125 -11.12 1.00 4.56
CA GLY A 125 -9.95 1.05 5.44
C GLY A 125 -10.17 0.24 6.72
N ARG A 126 -9.15 -0.51 7.14
CA ARG A 126 -9.12 -1.21 8.44
C ARG A 126 -7.96 -0.69 9.29
N PRO A 127 -8.05 0.57 9.76
CA PRO A 127 -6.95 1.20 10.46
C PRO A 127 -6.69 0.50 11.81
N ALA A 128 -5.42 0.20 12.06
CA ALA A 128 -4.94 -0.38 13.31
C ALA A 128 -3.52 0.14 13.58
N GLU A 129 -3.13 0.27 14.86
CA GLU A 129 -1.82 0.82 15.23
C GLU A 129 -0.67 0.06 14.55
N ASP A 130 -0.68 -1.28 14.63
CA ASP A 130 0.36 -2.14 14.10
C ASP A 130 0.56 -2.02 12.58
N THR A 131 -0.53 -1.81 11.85
CA THR A 131 -0.57 -1.69 10.39
C THR A 131 -0.26 -0.27 9.93
N CYS A 132 -0.86 0.71 10.61
CA CYS A 132 -0.77 2.11 10.22
C CYS A 132 0.54 2.76 10.69
N ALA A 133 1.17 2.29 11.77
CA ALA A 133 2.38 2.92 12.32
C ALA A 133 3.55 3.00 11.35
N THR A 134 3.60 2.09 10.37
CA THR A 134 4.62 2.07 9.32
C THR A 134 4.06 2.39 7.93
N CYS A 135 2.76 2.67 7.79
CA CYS A 135 2.15 2.96 6.50
C CYS A 135 2.60 4.34 5.96
N PRO A 136 3.21 4.42 4.77
CA PRO A 136 3.64 5.70 4.20
C PRO A 136 2.46 6.55 3.70
N PHE A 137 1.28 5.96 3.52
CA PHE A 137 0.09 6.61 2.97
C PHE A 137 -0.82 7.23 4.05
N ARG A 138 -0.39 7.24 5.32
CA ARG A 138 -1.17 7.82 6.44
C ARG A 138 -1.66 9.23 6.13
N VAL A 139 -0.82 10.05 5.47
CA VAL A 139 -1.14 11.44 5.13
C VAL A 139 -2.33 11.55 4.15
N ALA A 140 -2.61 10.53 3.35
CA ALA A 140 -3.70 10.53 2.37
C ALA A 140 -4.86 9.58 2.77
N CYS A 141 -4.80 8.98 3.96
CA CYS A 141 -5.73 7.94 4.37
C CYS A 141 -6.78 8.51 5.34
N GLY A 142 -7.95 8.84 4.81
CA GLY A 142 -9.12 9.30 5.59
C GLY A 142 -9.48 8.35 6.74
N PRO A 143 -9.70 7.04 6.48
CA PRO A 143 -10.00 6.08 7.55
C PRO A 143 -8.96 6.04 8.66
N PHE A 144 -7.67 6.16 8.32
CA PHE A 144 -6.62 6.26 9.34
C PHE A 144 -6.76 7.53 10.16
N LEU A 145 -6.91 8.70 9.53
CA LEU A 145 -7.01 9.98 10.24
C LEU A 145 -8.27 10.10 11.11
N GLU A 146 -9.34 9.42 10.76
CA GLU A 146 -10.56 9.31 11.58
C GLU A 146 -10.34 8.40 12.80
N ALA A 147 -9.66 7.28 12.62
CA ALA A 147 -9.44 6.30 13.68
C ALA A 147 -8.22 6.59 14.56
N TYR A 148 -7.27 7.40 14.09
CA TYR A 148 -5.98 7.64 14.73
C TYR A 148 -6.16 8.15 16.16
N GLN A 149 -5.56 7.47 17.13
CA GLN A 149 -5.61 7.81 18.55
C GLN A 149 -4.28 8.41 19.05
N PRO A 150 -4.31 9.25 20.11
CA PRO A 150 -3.11 9.90 20.63
C PRO A 150 -2.08 8.94 21.24
N ASP A 151 -2.48 7.74 21.63
CA ASP A 151 -1.62 6.72 22.26
C ASP A 151 -0.99 5.75 21.25
N TRP A 152 -1.35 5.82 19.97
CA TRP A 152 -0.74 5.01 18.92
C TRP A 152 0.73 5.41 18.72
N ARG A 153 1.60 4.41 18.65
CA ARG A 153 3.06 4.53 18.45
C ARG A 153 3.40 4.77 16.99
N CYS A 154 2.84 5.82 16.41
CA CYS A 154 3.15 6.28 15.06
C CYS A 154 3.53 7.76 15.06
N GLY A 155 4.18 8.21 13.98
CA GLY A 155 4.45 9.63 13.79
C GLY A 155 3.16 10.46 13.81
N ALA A 156 3.24 11.69 14.30
CA ALA A 156 2.08 12.58 14.37
C ALA A 156 1.53 12.84 12.96
N VAL A 157 0.20 12.73 12.79
CA VAL A 157 -0.48 13.03 11.53
C VAL A 157 -1.69 13.90 11.81
N ARG A 158 -1.91 14.89 10.95
CA ARG A 158 -3.05 15.80 11.02
C ARG A 158 -3.49 16.18 9.63
N ALA A 159 -4.67 16.77 9.57
CA ALA A 159 -4.95 17.71 8.51
C ALA A 159 -5.83 18.85 8.94
N GLY A 160 -5.73 19.92 8.17
CA GLY A 160 -6.48 21.12 8.39
C GLY A 160 -6.58 21.97 7.16
N ALA A 161 -7.53 22.90 7.20
CA ALA A 161 -7.64 23.96 6.22
C ALA A 161 -6.51 24.97 6.45
N LEU A 162 -5.75 25.30 5.40
CA LEU A 162 -4.71 26.33 5.47
C LEU A 162 -5.36 27.69 5.73
N VAL A 163 -4.91 28.37 6.77
CA VAL A 163 -5.33 29.73 7.13
C VAL A 163 -4.41 30.75 6.46
N SER A 164 -3.12 30.42 6.40
CA SER A 164 -2.10 31.20 5.71
C SER A 164 -1.08 30.26 5.09
N VAL A 165 -0.47 30.71 4.00
CA VAL A 165 0.52 29.96 3.23
C VAL A 165 1.90 30.62 3.36
N PRO A 166 3.00 29.88 3.16
CA PRO A 166 4.34 30.45 3.26
C PRO A 166 4.56 31.58 2.25
N THR A 167 5.17 32.67 2.71
CA THR A 167 5.66 33.70 1.79
C THR A 167 6.84 33.14 0.98
N PRO A 168 6.84 33.26 -0.36
CA PRO A 168 7.96 32.81 -1.18
C PRO A 168 9.30 33.40 -0.71
N GLY A 169 10.29 32.56 -0.45
CA GLY A 169 11.62 32.96 0.03
C GLY A 169 11.77 33.12 1.54
N ALA A 170 10.71 32.92 2.34
CA ALA A 170 10.82 32.92 3.80
C ALA A 170 11.65 31.74 4.31
N SER A 171 12.43 31.96 5.38
CA SER A 171 13.26 30.94 6.03
C SER A 171 13.19 31.06 7.57
N PRO A 172 12.59 30.09 8.29
CA PRO A 172 11.85 28.96 7.74
C PRO A 172 10.53 29.41 7.08
N PRO A 173 9.96 28.63 6.14
CA PRO A 173 8.59 28.86 5.69
C PRO A 173 7.63 28.71 6.87
N LEU A 174 6.68 29.63 6.98
CA LEU A 174 5.68 29.67 8.04
C LEU A 174 4.28 29.65 7.43
N ALA A 175 3.41 28.80 7.95
CA ALA A 175 2.00 28.73 7.60
C ALA A 175 1.17 28.52 8.86
N GLU A 176 -0.15 28.66 8.74
CA GLU A 176 -1.09 28.32 9.79
C GLU A 176 -2.20 27.46 9.19
N ALA A 177 -2.73 26.51 9.97
CA ALA A 177 -3.85 25.69 9.58
C ALA A 177 -4.84 25.51 10.74
N ASP A 178 -6.12 25.42 10.43
CA ASP A 178 -7.15 24.98 11.37
C ASP A 178 -7.30 23.48 11.23
N VAL A 179 -6.78 22.74 12.21
CA VAL A 179 -6.79 21.28 12.22
C VAL A 179 -8.22 20.76 12.34
N LEU A 180 -8.60 19.92 11.37
CA LEU A 180 -9.88 19.24 11.26
C LEU A 180 -9.79 17.79 11.75
N LEU A 181 -8.69 17.09 11.44
CA LEU A 181 -8.48 15.69 11.81
C LEU A 181 -7.08 15.44 12.39
N PRO A 182 -6.95 14.48 13.33
CA PRO A 182 -8.01 13.72 13.99
C PRO A 182 -8.81 14.61 14.98
N ALA A 183 -10.03 14.21 15.32
CA ALA A 183 -10.97 15.02 16.10
C ALA A 183 -10.41 15.49 17.46
N TRP A 184 -9.61 14.64 18.12
CA TRP A 184 -8.98 14.94 19.42
C TRP A 184 -7.86 15.99 19.35
N ALA A 185 -7.41 16.36 18.15
CA ALA A 185 -6.32 17.30 17.93
C ALA A 185 -6.76 18.59 17.21
N THR A 186 -8.07 18.83 17.13
CA THR A 186 -8.65 20.00 16.46
C THR A 186 -8.17 21.32 17.05
N GLY A 187 -8.13 22.36 16.22
CA GLY A 187 -7.75 23.71 16.60
C GLY A 187 -6.64 24.30 15.72
N ARG A 188 -6.32 25.57 15.97
CA ARG A 188 -5.33 26.28 15.17
C ARG A 188 -3.92 25.80 15.47
N MET A 189 -3.12 25.66 14.41
CA MET A 189 -1.74 25.23 14.50
C MET A 189 -0.83 26.03 13.58
N ARG A 190 0.31 26.42 14.12
CA ARG A 190 1.41 27.00 13.36
C ARG A 190 2.26 25.91 12.72
N LEU A 191 2.52 26.03 11.43
CA LEU A 191 3.31 25.10 10.64
C LEU A 191 4.67 25.76 10.34
N VAL A 192 5.75 25.12 10.77
CA VAL A 192 7.12 25.65 10.67
C VAL A 192 7.98 24.72 9.83
N GLY A 193 8.48 25.21 8.70
CA GLY A 193 9.39 24.44 7.85
C GLY A 193 8.71 23.35 7.02
N LEU A 194 7.37 23.23 7.04
CA LEU A 194 6.66 22.21 6.26
C LEU A 194 6.82 22.48 4.76
N PRO A 195 7.02 21.43 3.92
CA PRO A 195 7.22 21.57 2.49
C PRO A 195 5.90 21.80 1.74
N ILE A 196 5.11 22.80 2.17
CA ILE A 196 3.88 23.21 1.50
C ILE A 196 4.24 23.86 0.15
N PRO A 197 3.65 23.41 -0.98
CA PRO A 197 3.90 24.01 -2.29
C PRO A 197 3.58 25.50 -2.36
N ASN A 198 4.32 26.25 -3.17
CA ASN A 198 4.15 27.70 -3.32
C ASN A 198 2.83 28.12 -3.98
N ASP A 199 2.16 27.20 -4.66
CA ASP A 199 0.87 27.38 -5.31
C ASP A 199 -0.33 27.05 -4.41
N ALA A 200 -0.09 26.49 -3.21
CA ALA A 200 -1.13 26.26 -2.22
C ALA A 200 -1.84 27.57 -1.84
N GLN A 201 -3.14 27.48 -1.56
CA GLN A 201 -3.98 28.63 -1.22
C GLN A 201 -4.60 28.50 0.18
N PRO A 202 -4.82 29.62 0.90
CA PRO A 202 -5.69 29.61 2.06
C PRO A 202 -7.07 29.01 1.73
N GLY A 203 -7.58 28.18 2.63
CA GLY A 203 -8.82 27.42 2.48
C GLY A 203 -8.60 25.99 2.00
N GLU A 204 -7.51 25.68 1.31
CA GLU A 204 -7.21 24.30 0.90
C GLU A 204 -6.95 23.40 2.11
N ILE A 205 -7.42 22.17 2.04
CA ILE A 205 -7.18 21.18 3.09
C ILE A 205 -5.91 20.42 2.75
N TRP A 206 -4.99 20.39 3.72
CA TRP A 206 -3.71 19.72 3.61
C TRP A 206 -3.51 18.79 4.79
N ALA A 207 -3.04 17.59 4.49
CA ALA A 207 -2.56 16.64 5.46
C ALA A 207 -1.05 16.74 5.62
N PHE A 208 -0.56 16.44 6.82
CA PHE A 208 0.86 16.41 7.11
C PHE A 208 1.19 15.39 8.19
N SER A 209 2.27 14.64 7.98
CA SER A 209 2.71 13.51 8.83
C SER A 209 4.15 13.67 9.30
N ASP A 210 4.49 12.95 10.37
CA ASP A 210 5.86 12.75 10.84
C ASP A 210 6.59 14.07 11.18
N PHE A 211 5.86 15.03 11.72
CA PHE A 211 6.38 16.29 12.26
C PHE A 211 6.66 16.20 13.76
N GLU A 212 7.40 17.17 14.29
CA GLU A 212 7.61 17.36 15.74
C GLU A 212 6.77 18.52 16.26
N GLY A 213 6.27 18.42 17.49
CA GLY A 213 5.56 19.50 18.16
C GLY A 213 4.35 19.01 18.94
N HIS A 214 3.80 19.91 19.76
CA HIS A 214 2.62 19.64 20.58
C HIS A 214 1.76 20.91 20.65
N ARG A 215 0.43 20.73 20.74
CA ARG A 215 -0.56 21.79 21.02
C ARG A 215 -0.31 23.12 20.30
N GLY A 216 -0.64 23.16 19.01
CA GLY A 216 -0.68 24.42 18.24
C GLY A 216 0.61 24.77 17.52
N THR A 217 1.61 23.89 17.52
CA THR A 217 2.78 24.01 16.63
C THR A 217 3.19 22.66 16.06
N ALA A 218 3.47 22.62 14.76
CA ALA A 218 4.08 21.52 14.03
C ALA A 218 5.33 22.02 13.32
N MET A 219 6.46 21.35 13.54
CA MET A 219 7.76 21.63 12.95
C MET A 219 8.18 20.46 12.08
N ALA A 220 8.58 20.76 10.85
CA ALA A 220 9.01 19.74 9.91
C ALA A 220 10.27 19.00 10.39
N ARG A 221 10.29 17.71 10.11
CA ARG A 221 11.44 16.82 10.20
C ARG A 221 11.86 16.41 8.80
N TRP A 222 13.02 15.78 8.69
CA TRP A 222 13.55 15.29 7.41
C TRP A 222 12.62 14.27 6.72
N ASN A 223 11.74 13.60 7.47
CA ASN A 223 10.78 12.62 6.98
C ASN A 223 9.33 13.14 6.98
N THR A 224 9.11 14.44 7.18
CA THR A 224 7.76 15.02 7.11
C THR A 224 7.21 14.93 5.70
N VAL A 225 6.00 14.38 5.58
CA VAL A 225 5.27 14.29 4.31
C VAL A 225 4.07 15.22 4.39
N VAL A 226 3.77 15.92 3.30
CA VAL A 226 2.54 16.70 3.15
C VAL A 226 1.81 16.24 1.90
N ALA A 227 0.47 16.28 1.91
CA ALA A 227 -0.34 15.97 0.74
C ALA A 227 -1.59 16.86 0.74
N PRO A 228 -2.07 17.30 -0.44
CA PRO A 228 -3.40 17.86 -0.53
C PRO A 228 -4.40 16.78 -0.10
N TRP A 229 -5.40 17.17 0.69
CA TRP A 229 -6.44 16.26 1.13
C TRP A 229 -7.77 16.74 0.58
N VAL A 230 -8.36 15.90 -0.27
CA VAL A 230 -9.73 16.04 -0.70
C VAL A 230 -10.58 15.19 0.22
N GLU A 231 -11.46 15.81 1.00
CA GLU A 231 -12.52 15.06 1.68
C GLU A 231 -13.26 14.30 0.57
N ALA A 232 -13.34 12.97 0.65
CA ALA A 232 -14.09 12.22 -0.34
C ALA A 232 -15.52 12.73 -0.25
N ASP A 233 -15.94 13.56 -1.21
CA ASP A 233 -17.26 14.18 -1.21
C ASP A 233 -18.29 13.09 -0.92
N ALA A 234 -18.92 13.17 0.27
CA ALA A 234 -20.03 12.35 0.66
C ALA A 234 -21.33 12.81 -0.05
N ASP A 235 -21.20 13.29 -1.29
CA ASP A 235 -22.28 13.79 -2.11
C ASP A 235 -22.20 13.16 -3.51
N TRP A 236 -22.42 11.85 -3.55
CA TRP A 236 -22.80 11.16 -4.80
C TRP A 236 -24.33 11.19 -4.89
N SER A 237 -24.92 12.37 -5.02
CA SER A 237 -26.33 12.50 -5.31
C SER A 237 -26.64 11.96 -6.72
N ASP A 238 -27.32 10.82 -6.76
CA ASP A 238 -28.42 10.44 -7.68
C ASP A 238 -28.23 10.24 -9.20
N ASP A 239 -27.03 10.25 -9.79
CA ASP A 239 -26.90 10.03 -11.26
C ASP A 239 -26.62 8.58 -11.72
N ALA A 240 -26.66 7.57 -10.83
CA ALA A 240 -26.51 6.16 -11.20
C ALA A 240 -27.84 5.42 -11.49
N ARG A 241 -28.91 6.15 -11.79
CA ARG A 241 -30.18 5.59 -12.31
C ARG A 241 -30.32 5.89 -13.79
N ASP A 242 -29.49 5.27 -14.63
CA ASP A 242 -29.81 5.02 -16.04
C ASP A 242 -28.83 4.00 -16.66
N ALA A 243 -28.68 2.84 -16.01
CA ALA A 243 -28.20 1.65 -16.71
C ALA A 243 -29.41 0.84 -17.15
N VAL A 244 -29.90 1.15 -18.36
CA VAL A 244 -30.92 0.38 -19.07
C VAL A 244 -30.42 -1.05 -19.24
N VAL A 245 -31.07 -1.99 -18.56
CA VAL A 245 -30.94 -3.42 -18.83
C VAL A 245 -31.58 -3.71 -20.19
N PRO A 246 -30.87 -4.25 -21.18
CA PRO A 246 -31.50 -4.69 -22.41
C PRO A 246 -32.30 -5.97 -22.11
N SER A 247 -33.60 -5.93 -22.36
CA SER A 247 -34.48 -7.10 -22.33
C SER A 247 -34.00 -8.16 -23.32
N PRO A 248 -34.06 -9.45 -22.97
CA PRO A 248 -33.72 -10.52 -23.90
C PRO A 248 -34.81 -10.64 -24.97
N GLY A 249 -34.39 -10.58 -26.23
CA GLY A 249 -35.14 -11.05 -27.40
C GLY A 249 -34.60 -12.39 -27.88
#